data_AF-A0A9E6Z5Y5-F1
#
_entry.id   AF-A0A9E6Z5Y5-F1
#
_cell.length_a   1.000
_cell.length_b   1.000
_cell.length_c   1.000
_cell.angle_alpha   90.00
_cell.angle_beta   90.00
_cell.angle_gamma   90.00
#
_symmetry.space_group_name_H-M   'P 1'
#
loop_
_entity.id
_entity.type
_entity.pdbx_description
1 polymer ?
#
loop_
_entity_poly.entity_id
_entity_poly.type
_entity_poly.pdbx_seq_one_letter_code
_entity_poly.pdbx_strand_id
1 'polypeptide(L)'
;MAKMPDDEVMKVYQEMAEELKTYGFNWDFAPSVDMNPHGYKCPILGELQRIYGDNVMTVVHYAGLMVESFHSAGLLNCIKHFPGHGSAKKDSHQGFVDVTDVWSEEEMQPFFKLARQGKVDAVMTAHIFNDKIDARYPATLSEVTLKKLRDNGYEGVIISDDLHMSAIQEKFSFEEAVVGAFKAGNDMVIYSNNPMAASTIEGFKPDPQLPEFFKILF
;
A
#
# COMPACT_ATOMS: atom_id res chain seq x y z
N MET A 1 19.43 2.08 4.60
CA MET A 1 19.38 0.60 4.45
C MET A 1 20.14 0.10 3.24
N ALA A 2 20.05 0.71 2.04
CA ALA A 2 20.71 0.26 0.80
C ALA A 2 22.27 0.16 0.77
N LYS A 3 22.94 0.25 1.93
CA LYS A 3 24.40 0.13 2.09
C LYS A 3 24.80 -0.74 3.29
N MET A 4 23.83 -1.26 4.04
CA MET A 4 24.08 -2.15 5.17
C MET A 4 24.13 -3.61 4.67
N PRO A 5 24.97 -4.47 5.27
CA PRO A 5 24.93 -5.91 5.06
C PRO A 5 23.53 -6.49 5.31
N ASP A 6 23.16 -7.54 4.58
CA ASP A 6 21.82 -8.15 4.67
C ASP A 6 21.50 -8.66 6.08
N ASP A 7 22.49 -9.19 6.81
CA ASP A 7 22.35 -9.65 8.19
C ASP A 7 22.05 -8.50 9.16
N GLU A 8 22.68 -7.34 8.98
CA GLU A 8 22.36 -6.15 9.77
C GLU A 8 20.94 -5.63 9.45
N VAL A 9 20.53 -5.66 8.18
CA VAL A 9 19.18 -5.22 7.77
C VAL A 9 18.11 -6.15 8.33
N MET A 10 18.28 -7.47 8.20
CA MET A 10 17.36 -8.44 8.77
C MET A 10 17.26 -8.30 10.28
N LYS A 11 18.38 -8.06 10.98
CA LYS A 11 18.36 -7.82 12.42
C LYS A 11 17.48 -6.62 12.80
N VAL A 12 17.61 -5.50 12.07
CA VAL A 12 16.75 -4.32 12.30
C VAL A 12 15.27 -4.64 12.06
N TYR A 13 14.94 -5.39 11.00
CA TYR A 13 13.55 -5.77 10.72
C TYR A 13 12.97 -6.78 11.71
N GLN A 14 13.80 -7.70 12.22
CA GLN A 14 13.41 -8.63 13.27
C GLN A 14 13.13 -7.89 14.59
N GLU A 15 14.03 -7.00 15.01
CA GLU A 15 13.85 -6.18 16.21
C GLU A 15 12.57 -5.34 16.12
N MET A 16 12.31 -4.74 14.95
CA MET A 16 11.06 -4.01 14.68
C MET A 16 9.82 -4.92 14.82
N ALA A 17 9.84 -6.10 14.20
CA ALA A 17 8.70 -7.02 14.24
C ALA A 17 8.44 -7.55 15.67
N GLU A 18 9.50 -7.85 16.42
CA GLU A 18 9.43 -8.26 17.82
C GLU A 18 8.85 -7.14 18.69
N GLU A 19 9.30 -5.90 18.51
CA GLU A 19 8.77 -4.73 19.22
C GLU A 19 7.26 -4.58 18.96
N LEU A 20 6.82 -4.61 17.70
CA LEU A 20 5.39 -4.54 17.34
C LEU A 20 4.58 -5.63 18.04
N LYS A 21 5.10 -6.86 18.10
CA LYS A 21 4.42 -7.94 18.82
C LYS A 21 4.33 -7.71 20.32
N THR A 22 5.32 -7.08 20.96
CA THR A 22 5.23 -6.76 22.40
C THR A 22 4.08 -5.80 22.70
N TYR A 23 3.69 -4.96 21.76
CA TYR A 23 2.51 -4.08 21.84
C TYR A 23 1.19 -4.76 21.42
N GLY A 24 1.26 -6.02 20.97
CA GLY A 24 0.13 -6.84 20.58
C GLY A 24 -0.32 -6.66 19.12
N PHE A 25 0.50 -6.05 18.26
CA PHE A 25 0.26 -6.03 16.82
C PHE A 25 0.51 -7.42 16.24
N ASN A 26 -0.37 -7.85 15.34
CA ASN A 26 -0.26 -9.12 14.60
C ASN A 26 -0.15 -8.92 13.08
N TRP A 27 -0.31 -7.69 12.63
CA TRP A 27 -0.22 -7.29 11.23
C TRP A 27 0.35 -5.89 11.13
N ASP A 28 1.38 -5.73 10.32
CA ASP A 28 1.89 -4.44 9.89
C ASP A 28 1.71 -4.29 8.38
N PHE A 29 1.18 -3.14 7.95
CA PHE A 29 1.02 -2.81 6.55
C PHE A 29 2.31 -2.30 5.93
N ALA A 30 3.33 -3.17 5.95
CA ALA A 30 4.64 -2.96 5.37
C ALA A 30 5.10 -4.26 4.70
N PRO A 31 6.09 -4.22 3.78
CA PRO A 31 6.83 -3.04 3.31
C PRO A 31 6.12 -2.20 2.23
N SER A 32 6.53 -0.93 2.13
CA SER A 32 6.30 -0.14 0.90
C SER A 32 7.22 -0.65 -0.20
N VAL A 33 6.67 -1.01 -1.34
CA VAL A 33 7.38 -1.51 -2.53
C VAL A 33 7.26 -0.54 -3.71
N ASP A 34 6.77 0.67 -3.44
CA ASP A 34 6.74 1.76 -4.41
C ASP A 34 8.16 2.11 -4.86
N MET A 35 8.31 2.40 -6.14
CA MET A 35 9.56 2.85 -6.75
C MET A 35 9.30 4.01 -7.70
N ASN A 36 10.30 4.88 -7.88
CA ASN A 36 10.21 5.94 -8.88
C ASN A 36 11.33 5.79 -9.92
N PRO A 37 11.07 5.21 -11.10
CA PRO A 37 12.08 5.05 -12.14
C PRO A 37 12.54 6.39 -12.75
N HIS A 38 11.85 7.50 -12.46
CA HIS A 38 12.14 8.82 -13.02
C HIS A 38 13.10 9.68 -12.19
N GLY A 39 13.59 9.18 -11.04
CA GLY A 39 14.69 9.78 -10.27
C GLY A 39 14.36 11.08 -9.52
N TYR A 40 13.16 11.65 -9.67
CA TYR A 40 12.71 12.74 -8.79
C TYR A 40 12.21 12.21 -7.45
N LYS A 41 12.20 13.06 -6.42
CA LYS A 41 11.59 12.68 -5.14
C LYS A 41 10.09 12.83 -5.23
N CYS A 42 9.37 11.71 -5.08
CA CYS A 42 7.94 11.72 -4.86
C CYS A 42 7.64 12.46 -3.53
N PRO A 43 6.73 13.45 -3.50
CA PRO A 43 6.45 14.23 -2.30
C PRO A 43 6.02 13.40 -1.09
N ILE A 44 5.24 12.32 -1.29
CA ILE A 44 4.72 11.51 -0.18
C ILE A 44 5.66 10.37 0.21
N LEU A 45 6.26 9.69 -0.76
CA LEU A 45 7.05 8.47 -0.51
C LEU A 45 8.56 8.73 -0.50
N GLY A 46 9.03 9.58 -1.40
CA GLY A 46 10.45 9.89 -1.55
C GLY A 46 10.98 10.83 -0.46
N GLU A 47 10.18 11.78 0.02
CA GLU A 47 10.57 12.68 1.12
C GLU A 47 10.57 11.96 2.47
N LEU A 48 9.63 11.04 2.68
CA LEU A 48 9.53 10.23 3.91
C LEU A 48 10.46 9.01 3.93
N GLN A 49 11.34 8.86 2.93
CA GLN A 49 12.27 7.73 2.81
C GLN A 49 11.57 6.36 2.80
N ARG A 50 10.36 6.28 2.22
CA ARG A 50 9.55 5.05 2.11
C ARG A 50 9.76 4.28 0.80
N ILE A 51 10.77 4.67 0.02
CA ILE A 51 11.18 4.02 -1.23
C ILE A 51 12.57 3.41 -1.02
N TYR A 52 12.70 2.10 -1.20
CA TYR A 52 14.00 1.41 -1.08
C TYR A 52 14.99 1.79 -2.18
N GLY A 53 14.49 2.18 -3.35
CA GLY A 53 15.29 2.62 -4.49
C GLY A 53 14.44 2.85 -5.75
N ASP A 54 15.12 3.14 -6.85
CA ASP A 54 14.54 3.36 -8.19
C ASP A 54 14.66 2.12 -9.10
N ASN A 55 15.21 1.02 -8.59
CA ASN A 55 15.38 -0.22 -9.33
C ASN A 55 14.57 -1.37 -8.72
N VAL A 56 13.85 -2.10 -9.58
CA VAL A 56 13.01 -3.24 -9.20
C VAL A 56 13.72 -4.25 -8.31
N MET A 57 14.96 -4.64 -8.66
CA MET A 57 15.68 -5.68 -7.92
C MET A 57 16.10 -5.22 -6.53
N THR A 58 16.49 -3.95 -6.38
CA THR A 58 16.79 -3.36 -5.07
C THR A 58 15.56 -3.35 -4.18
N VAL A 59 14.40 -2.94 -4.72
CA VAL A 59 13.14 -2.93 -3.97
C VAL A 59 12.74 -4.34 -3.55
N VAL A 60 12.74 -5.29 -4.48
CA VAL A 60 12.40 -6.70 -4.20
C VAL A 60 13.33 -7.31 -3.16
N HIS A 61 14.64 -7.00 -3.21
CA HIS A 61 15.61 -7.50 -2.24
C HIS A 61 15.29 -7.04 -0.82
N TYR A 62 15.24 -5.72 -0.59
CA TYR A 62 15.04 -5.20 0.76
C TYR A 62 13.62 -5.42 1.30
N ALA A 63 12.59 -5.32 0.45
CA ALA A 63 11.24 -5.66 0.84
C ALA A 63 11.12 -7.16 1.18
N GLY A 64 11.77 -8.04 0.42
CA GLY A 64 11.81 -9.48 0.68
C GLY A 64 12.44 -9.79 2.04
N LEU A 65 13.53 -9.12 2.41
CA LEU A 65 14.15 -9.25 3.75
C LEU A 65 13.19 -8.84 4.88
N MET A 66 12.39 -7.77 4.69
CA MET A 66 11.38 -7.37 5.67
C MET A 66 10.25 -8.39 5.77
N VAL A 67 9.73 -8.86 4.63
CA VAL A 67 8.70 -9.92 4.58
C VAL A 67 9.16 -11.18 5.31
N GLU A 68 10.38 -11.64 5.05
CA GLU A 68 11.01 -12.79 5.73
C GLU A 68 11.09 -12.56 7.25
N SER A 69 11.55 -11.38 7.66
CA SER A 69 11.74 -11.03 9.06
C SER A 69 10.41 -10.97 9.82
N PHE A 70 9.38 -10.37 9.22
CA PHE A 70 8.04 -10.29 9.79
C PHE A 70 7.43 -11.68 9.94
N HIS A 71 7.50 -12.51 8.90
CA HIS A 71 7.07 -13.91 8.97
C HIS A 71 7.80 -14.69 10.06
N SER A 72 9.11 -14.51 10.21
CA SER A 72 9.90 -15.20 11.24
C SER A 72 9.48 -14.82 12.67
N ALA A 73 8.99 -13.59 12.86
CA ALA A 73 8.44 -13.12 14.13
C ALA A 73 6.97 -13.53 14.34
N GLY A 74 6.30 -14.05 13.31
CA GLY A 74 4.86 -14.34 13.33
C GLY A 74 3.99 -13.09 13.19
N LEU A 75 4.47 -12.10 12.44
CA LEU A 75 3.76 -10.87 12.07
C LEU A 75 3.36 -10.96 10.59
N LEU A 76 2.10 -10.65 10.27
CA LEU A 76 1.63 -10.58 8.88
C LEU A 76 2.19 -9.33 8.19
N ASN A 77 2.42 -9.42 6.88
CA ASN A 77 2.90 -8.32 6.04
C ASN A 77 1.85 -7.85 5.02
N CYS A 78 2.01 -6.65 4.49
CA CYS A 78 1.19 -6.15 3.38
C CYS A 78 2.03 -5.23 2.50
N ILE A 79 2.31 -5.67 1.27
CA ILE A 79 3.07 -4.85 0.33
C ILE A 79 2.18 -3.76 -0.27
N LYS A 80 2.72 -2.54 -0.39
CA LYS A 80 1.93 -1.37 -0.83
C LYS A 80 2.74 -0.36 -1.67
N HIS A 81 2.12 0.46 -2.51
CA HIS A 81 0.67 0.56 -2.81
C HIS A 81 0.41 0.23 -4.28
N PHE A 82 -0.26 -0.89 -4.58
CA PHE A 82 -0.47 -1.38 -5.95
C PHE A 82 -1.38 -0.43 -6.74
N PRO A 83 -1.05 -0.05 -8.00
CA PRO A 83 -0.03 -0.60 -8.89
C PRO A 83 1.33 0.13 -8.90
N GLY A 84 1.66 0.84 -7.83
CA GLY A 84 2.85 1.68 -7.70
C GLY A 84 2.48 3.15 -7.65
N HIS A 85 2.78 3.78 -6.51
CA HIS A 85 2.51 5.20 -6.22
C HIS A 85 3.79 6.06 -6.32
N GLY A 86 4.95 5.44 -6.55
CA GLY A 86 6.25 6.09 -6.49
C GLY A 86 6.45 7.20 -7.51
N SER A 87 5.77 7.16 -8.66
CA SER A 87 5.80 8.26 -9.63
C SER A 87 4.73 9.34 -9.43
N ALA A 88 3.90 9.28 -8.40
CA ALA A 88 2.95 10.36 -8.13
C ALA A 88 3.66 11.70 -7.84
N LYS A 89 3.10 12.78 -8.39
CA LYS A 89 3.56 14.17 -8.16
C LYS A 89 2.69 14.93 -7.16
N LYS A 90 1.63 14.30 -6.67
CA LYS A 90 0.67 14.83 -5.70
C LYS A 90 0.42 13.80 -4.61
N ASP A 91 -0.05 14.26 -3.47
CA ASP A 91 -0.39 13.43 -2.33
C ASP A 91 -1.87 13.01 -2.39
N SER A 92 -2.14 11.70 -2.31
CA SER A 92 -3.51 11.16 -2.32
C SER A 92 -4.29 11.43 -1.04
N HIS A 93 -3.62 11.83 0.05
CA HIS A 93 -4.31 12.34 1.23
C HIS A 93 -4.95 13.71 0.96
N GLN A 94 -4.41 14.47 0.00
CA GLN A 94 -4.80 15.86 -0.28
C GLN A 94 -5.78 16.00 -1.46
N GLY A 95 -6.13 14.89 -2.13
CA GLY A 95 -7.12 14.88 -3.20
C GLY A 95 -6.74 13.93 -4.34
N PHE A 96 -7.48 14.02 -5.44
CA PHE A 96 -7.30 13.14 -6.59
C PHE A 96 -5.87 13.20 -7.20
N VAL A 97 -5.26 12.02 -7.36
CA VAL A 97 -3.91 11.85 -7.92
C VAL A 97 -4.01 11.16 -9.29
N ASP A 98 -3.69 11.91 -10.33
CA ASP A 98 -3.55 11.39 -11.70
C ASP A 98 -2.08 11.10 -12.00
N VAL A 99 -1.77 9.85 -12.31
CA VAL A 99 -0.43 9.38 -12.67
C VAL A 99 -0.30 8.99 -14.14
N THR A 100 -1.31 9.25 -14.97
CA THR A 100 -1.40 8.79 -16.37
C THR A 100 -0.14 9.02 -17.21
N ASP A 101 0.51 10.17 -17.06
CA ASP A 101 1.69 10.54 -17.86
C ASP A 101 3.04 10.33 -17.18
N VAL A 102 3.01 9.90 -15.92
CA VAL A 102 4.23 9.76 -15.10
C VAL A 102 4.42 8.34 -14.58
N TRP A 103 3.39 7.51 -14.57
CA TRP A 103 3.47 6.14 -14.13
C TRP A 103 4.08 5.23 -15.19
N SER A 104 4.86 4.24 -14.74
CA SER A 104 5.45 3.21 -15.58
C SER A 104 5.00 1.82 -15.15
N GLU A 105 4.78 0.92 -16.12
CA GLU A 105 4.45 -0.49 -15.84
C GLU A 105 5.57 -1.23 -15.08
N GLU A 106 6.79 -0.67 -15.07
CA GLU A 106 7.87 -1.13 -14.22
C GLU A 106 7.53 -1.05 -12.73
N GLU A 107 6.70 -0.10 -12.29
CA GLU A 107 6.31 0.08 -10.88
C GLU A 107 5.45 -1.08 -10.34
N MET A 108 4.81 -1.88 -11.21
CA MET A 108 4.11 -3.11 -10.80
C MET A 108 5.07 -4.29 -10.57
N GLN A 109 6.29 -4.24 -11.11
CA GLN A 109 7.20 -5.40 -11.10
C GLN A 109 7.63 -5.85 -9.70
N PRO A 110 7.89 -4.97 -8.71
CA PRO A 110 8.15 -5.39 -7.34
C PRO A 110 7.02 -6.24 -6.76
N PHE A 111 5.77 -5.84 -6.97
CA PHE A 111 4.59 -6.57 -6.50
C PHE A 111 4.54 -7.98 -7.07
N PHE A 112 4.66 -8.12 -8.39
CA PHE A 112 4.59 -9.44 -9.02
C PHE A 112 5.77 -10.35 -8.64
N LYS A 113 6.97 -9.79 -8.47
CA LYS A 113 8.14 -10.57 -8.05
C LYS A 113 8.02 -11.06 -6.61
N LEU A 114 7.60 -10.21 -5.68
CA LEU A 114 7.41 -10.57 -4.28
C LEU A 114 6.23 -11.54 -4.11
N ALA A 115 5.10 -11.30 -4.78
CA ALA A 115 3.94 -12.19 -4.76
C ALA A 115 4.31 -13.63 -5.18
N ARG A 116 5.12 -13.79 -6.23
CA ARG A 116 5.58 -15.11 -6.71
C ARG A 116 6.52 -15.84 -5.76
N GLN A 117 7.12 -15.16 -4.78
CA GLN A 117 7.92 -15.81 -3.75
C GLN A 117 7.04 -16.55 -2.72
N GLY A 118 5.72 -16.30 -2.70
CA GLY A 118 4.76 -17.02 -1.87
C GLY A 118 4.78 -16.66 -0.38
N LYS A 119 5.41 -15.53 -0.01
CA LYS A 119 5.51 -15.05 1.39
C LYS A 119 4.73 -13.74 1.65
N VAL A 120 4.05 -13.19 0.64
CA VAL A 120 3.26 -11.96 0.78
C VAL A 120 1.86 -12.31 1.27
N ASP A 121 1.47 -11.86 2.47
CA ASP A 121 0.15 -12.16 3.04
C ASP A 121 -0.95 -11.32 2.40
N ALA A 122 -0.66 -10.04 2.13
CA ALA A 122 -1.59 -9.11 1.50
C ALA A 122 -0.93 -8.11 0.54
N VAL A 123 -1.72 -7.55 -0.37
CA VAL A 123 -1.36 -6.41 -1.22
C VAL A 123 -2.36 -5.28 -0.99
N MET A 124 -1.87 -4.09 -0.64
CA MET A 124 -2.70 -2.90 -0.50
C MET A 124 -2.77 -2.11 -1.81
N THR A 125 -3.95 -1.63 -2.19
CA THR A 125 -4.19 -0.87 -3.43
C THR A 125 -4.08 0.64 -3.20
N ALA A 126 -3.59 1.39 -4.17
CA ALA A 126 -3.45 2.84 -4.10
C ALA A 126 -4.69 3.59 -4.61
N HIS A 127 -4.95 4.80 -4.11
CA HIS A 127 -5.95 5.72 -4.65
C HIS A 127 -5.39 6.61 -5.77
N ILE A 128 -4.76 5.99 -6.77
CA ILE A 128 -4.21 6.69 -7.95
C ILE A 128 -5.04 6.38 -9.20
N PHE A 129 -5.20 7.37 -10.06
CA PHE A 129 -5.87 7.25 -11.35
C PHE A 129 -4.87 7.17 -12.49
N ASN A 130 -5.17 6.31 -13.46
CA ASN A 130 -4.38 6.19 -14.69
C ASN A 130 -5.32 5.85 -15.86
N ASP A 131 -5.57 6.82 -16.73
CA ASP A 131 -6.48 6.69 -17.88
C ASP A 131 -6.01 5.63 -18.89
N LYS A 132 -4.70 5.32 -18.92
CA LYS A 132 -4.14 4.28 -19.78
C LYS A 132 -4.41 2.86 -19.25
N ILE A 133 -4.85 2.71 -17.99
CA ILE A 133 -5.24 1.43 -17.38
C ILE A 133 -6.76 1.36 -17.26
N ASP A 134 -7.36 2.34 -16.60
CA ASP A 134 -8.81 2.44 -16.39
C ASP A 134 -9.24 3.92 -16.43
N ALA A 135 -9.95 4.28 -17.50
CA ALA A 135 -10.44 5.63 -17.75
C ALA A 135 -11.53 6.11 -16.77
N ARG A 136 -12.02 5.24 -15.88
CA ARG A 136 -13.18 5.54 -15.02
C ARG A 136 -12.82 5.59 -13.55
N TYR A 137 -12.01 4.65 -13.08
CA TYR A 137 -11.83 4.42 -11.65
C TYR A 137 -10.36 4.54 -11.21
N PRO A 138 -10.10 5.08 -10.00
CA PRO A 138 -8.80 4.91 -9.37
C PRO A 138 -8.53 3.43 -9.10
N ALA A 139 -7.26 3.06 -8.93
CA ALA A 139 -6.82 1.67 -8.83
C ALA A 139 -7.58 0.85 -7.78
N THR A 140 -7.82 1.41 -6.59
CA THR A 140 -8.64 0.77 -5.52
C THR A 140 -10.05 0.37 -5.97
N LEU A 141 -10.66 1.08 -6.91
CA LEU A 141 -12.02 0.84 -7.41
C LEU A 141 -12.03 0.23 -8.82
N SER A 142 -10.86 -0.13 -9.37
CA SER A 142 -10.70 -0.58 -10.75
C SER A 142 -10.50 -2.09 -10.83
N GLU A 143 -11.54 -2.81 -11.28
CA GLU A 143 -11.44 -4.24 -11.58
C GLU A 143 -10.31 -4.52 -12.58
N VAL A 144 -10.15 -3.66 -13.60
CA VAL A 144 -9.09 -3.78 -14.61
C VAL A 144 -7.70 -3.74 -13.96
N THR A 145 -7.51 -2.86 -12.98
CA THR A 145 -6.24 -2.74 -12.27
C THR A 145 -6.01 -3.96 -11.37
N LEU A 146 -6.96 -4.31 -10.50
CA LEU A 146 -6.79 -5.38 -9.52
C LEU A 146 -6.71 -6.77 -10.17
N LYS A 147 -7.40 -6.98 -11.30
CA LYS A 147 -7.29 -8.23 -12.08
C LYS A 147 -5.86 -8.51 -12.52
N LYS A 148 -5.00 -7.49 -12.70
CA LYS A 148 -3.58 -7.70 -13.02
C LYS A 148 -2.83 -8.47 -11.94
N LEU A 149 -3.19 -8.32 -10.66
CA LEU A 149 -2.61 -9.13 -9.57
C LEU A 149 -2.99 -10.61 -9.74
N ARG A 150 -4.29 -10.88 -9.95
CA ARG A 150 -4.79 -12.25 -10.16
C ARG A 150 -4.20 -12.89 -11.42
N ASP A 151 -4.15 -12.14 -12.53
CA ASP A 151 -3.55 -12.61 -13.79
C ASP A 151 -2.04 -12.88 -13.67
N ASN A 152 -1.36 -12.28 -12.69
CA ASN A 152 0.04 -12.54 -12.37
C ASN A 152 0.24 -13.61 -11.29
N GLY A 153 -0.84 -14.29 -10.87
CA GLY A 153 -0.83 -15.44 -9.97
C GLY A 153 -0.85 -15.09 -8.48
N TYR A 154 -1.24 -13.87 -8.10
CA TYR A 154 -1.42 -13.52 -6.69
C TYR A 154 -2.78 -13.96 -6.19
N GLU A 155 -2.81 -14.96 -5.30
CA GLU A 155 -4.02 -15.54 -4.71
C GLU A 155 -4.27 -15.10 -3.25
N GLY A 156 -3.42 -14.21 -2.72
CA GLY A 156 -3.56 -13.68 -1.36
C GLY A 156 -4.59 -12.55 -1.25
N VAL A 157 -4.63 -11.91 -0.08
CA VAL A 157 -5.64 -10.90 0.26
C VAL A 157 -5.31 -9.55 -0.41
N ILE A 158 -6.26 -9.00 -1.18
CA ILE A 158 -6.19 -7.63 -1.69
C ILE A 158 -6.95 -6.71 -0.74
N ILE A 159 -6.32 -5.62 -0.30
CA ILE A 159 -6.89 -4.68 0.66
C ILE A 159 -6.89 -3.28 0.07
N SER A 160 -7.95 -2.51 0.29
CA SER A 160 -7.92 -1.10 -0.07
C SER A 160 -6.95 -0.30 0.81
N ASP A 161 -6.34 0.76 0.28
CA ASP A 161 -5.89 1.87 1.14
C ASP A 161 -7.11 2.57 1.77
N ASP A 162 -6.89 3.49 2.70
CA ASP A 162 -7.95 4.06 3.53
C ASP A 162 -9.00 4.80 2.69
N LEU A 163 -10.23 4.28 2.65
CA LEU A 163 -11.31 4.84 1.86
C LEU A 163 -11.78 6.21 2.38
N HIS A 164 -11.38 6.61 3.59
CA HIS A 164 -11.59 7.97 4.09
C HIS A 164 -10.75 9.03 3.37
N MET A 165 -9.68 8.65 2.66
CA MET A 165 -8.78 9.62 2.03
C MET A 165 -9.48 10.47 0.96
N SER A 166 -9.10 11.74 0.87
CA SER A 166 -9.68 12.73 -0.05
C SER A 166 -9.69 12.29 -1.52
N ALA A 167 -8.68 11.53 -1.97
CA ALA A 167 -8.64 10.98 -3.33
C ALA A 167 -9.87 10.13 -3.71
N ILE A 168 -10.55 9.53 -2.73
CA ILE A 168 -11.79 8.79 -2.90
C ILE A 168 -13.01 9.67 -2.57
N GLN A 169 -13.01 10.32 -1.40
CA GLN A 169 -14.17 11.05 -0.88
C GLN A 169 -14.61 12.23 -1.75
N GLU A 170 -13.69 12.84 -2.52
CA GLU A 170 -14.03 13.94 -3.44
C GLU A 170 -14.93 13.49 -4.61
N LYS A 171 -14.91 12.20 -4.96
CA LYS A 171 -15.55 11.67 -6.17
C LYS A 171 -16.60 10.59 -5.92
N PHE A 172 -16.54 9.92 -4.78
CA PHE A 172 -17.39 8.79 -4.45
C PHE A 172 -17.95 8.95 -3.05
N SER A 173 -19.24 8.69 -2.89
CA SER A 173 -19.84 8.53 -1.57
C SER A 173 -19.24 7.30 -0.85
N PHE A 174 -19.39 7.25 0.47
CA PHE A 174 -18.95 6.10 1.27
C PHE A 174 -19.50 4.76 0.74
N GLU A 175 -20.79 4.71 0.43
CA GLU A 175 -21.43 3.50 -0.10
C GLU A 175 -20.85 3.10 -1.47
N GLU A 176 -20.69 4.07 -2.38
CA GLU A 176 -20.08 3.82 -3.70
C GLU A 176 -18.63 3.34 -3.58
N ALA A 177 -17.85 3.92 -2.67
CA ALA A 177 -16.46 3.54 -2.44
C ALA A 177 -16.36 2.11 -1.88
N VAL A 178 -17.13 1.78 -0.85
CA VAL A 178 -17.10 0.44 -0.23
C VAL A 178 -17.60 -0.62 -1.21
N VAL A 179 -18.77 -0.42 -1.83
CA VAL A 179 -19.33 -1.37 -2.80
C VAL A 179 -18.45 -1.48 -4.04
N GLY A 180 -17.89 -0.36 -4.50
CA GLY A 180 -16.97 -0.31 -5.64
C GLY A 180 -15.68 -1.08 -5.38
N ALA A 181 -15.08 -0.92 -4.19
CA ALA A 181 -13.86 -1.62 -3.82
C ALA A 181 -14.04 -3.15 -3.82
N PHE A 182 -15.13 -3.66 -3.25
CA PHE A 182 -15.42 -5.09 -3.28
C PHE A 182 -15.72 -5.59 -4.71
N LYS A 183 -16.47 -4.82 -5.52
CA LYS A 183 -16.73 -5.15 -6.92
C LYS A 183 -15.45 -5.18 -7.77
N ALA A 184 -14.49 -4.31 -7.45
CA ALA A 184 -13.19 -4.29 -8.12
C ALA A 184 -12.31 -5.50 -7.78
N GLY A 185 -12.60 -6.22 -6.69
CA GLY A 185 -11.87 -7.41 -6.26
C GLY A 185 -11.00 -7.22 -5.02
N ASN A 186 -11.23 -6.18 -4.21
CA ASN A 186 -10.68 -6.14 -2.85
C ASN A 186 -11.37 -7.20 -1.99
N ASP A 187 -10.62 -7.90 -1.16
CA ASP A 187 -11.10 -8.86 -0.17
C ASP A 187 -11.38 -8.18 1.17
N MET A 188 -10.69 -7.07 1.45
CA MET A 188 -10.87 -6.24 2.65
C MET A 188 -10.82 -4.75 2.28
N VAL A 189 -11.51 -3.92 3.06
CA VAL A 189 -11.48 -2.46 2.92
C VAL A 189 -11.01 -1.81 4.21
N ILE A 190 -10.21 -0.75 4.10
CA ILE A 190 -9.74 0.04 5.23
C ILE A 190 -10.58 1.31 5.34
N TYR A 191 -10.96 1.60 6.59
CA TYR A 191 -11.62 2.84 6.98
C TYR A 191 -11.09 3.26 8.34
N SER A 192 -10.09 4.14 8.36
CA SER A 192 -9.19 4.28 9.52
C SER A 192 -9.75 5.08 10.70
N ASN A 193 -10.97 5.62 10.61
CA ASN A 193 -11.54 6.54 11.61
C ASN A 193 -10.60 7.73 11.94
N ASN A 194 -9.69 8.10 11.03
CA ASN A 194 -8.63 9.09 11.25
C ASN A 194 -9.07 10.49 10.79
N PRO A 195 -9.02 11.53 11.66
CA PRO A 195 -9.34 12.90 11.29
C PRO A 195 -8.50 13.47 10.15
N MET A 196 -7.22 13.07 10.02
CA MET A 196 -6.37 13.55 8.95
C MET A 196 -6.81 13.00 7.60
N ALA A 197 -7.13 11.70 7.54
CA ALA A 197 -7.65 11.07 6.33
C ALA A 197 -9.02 11.65 5.96
N ALA A 198 -9.90 11.83 6.95
CA ALA A 198 -11.24 12.41 6.80
C ALA A 198 -11.25 13.95 6.83
N SER A 199 -10.13 14.62 6.58
CA SER A 199 -9.99 16.09 6.76
C SER A 199 -10.92 16.92 5.87
N THR A 200 -11.44 16.33 4.79
CA THR A 200 -12.39 16.94 3.86
C THR A 200 -13.86 16.72 4.24
N ILE A 201 -14.14 15.87 5.24
CA ILE A 201 -15.50 15.57 5.70
C ILE A 201 -15.91 16.56 6.80
N GLU A 202 -16.83 17.46 6.50
CA GLU A 202 -17.29 18.47 7.46
C GLU A 202 -17.93 17.82 8.69
N GLY A 203 -17.45 18.18 9.88
CA GLY A 203 -17.98 17.69 11.15
C GLY A 203 -17.59 16.26 11.52
N PHE A 204 -16.66 15.63 10.78
CA PHE A 204 -16.14 14.32 11.15
C PHE A 204 -15.57 14.31 12.57
N LYS A 205 -15.98 13.32 13.35
CA LYS A 205 -15.45 13.03 14.68
C LYS A 205 -15.12 11.55 14.73
N PRO A 206 -13.89 11.17 15.11
CA PRO A 206 -13.56 9.76 15.31
C PRO A 206 -14.55 9.12 16.26
N ASP A 207 -15.05 7.94 15.90
CA ASP A 207 -15.76 7.10 16.86
C ASP A 207 -14.80 6.74 18.01
N PRO A 208 -15.08 7.14 19.26
CA PRO A 208 -14.23 6.83 20.39
C PRO A 208 -14.32 5.34 20.81
N GLN A 209 -15.25 4.56 20.26
CA GLN A 209 -15.49 3.16 20.59
C GLN A 209 -15.13 2.25 19.43
N LEU A 210 -13.83 2.16 19.11
CA LEU A 210 -13.35 1.16 18.16
C LEU A 210 -13.20 -0.22 18.82
N PRO A 211 -13.56 -1.33 18.14
CA PRO A 211 -13.35 -2.67 18.68
C PRO A 211 -11.85 -2.96 18.90
N GLU A 212 -11.47 -3.49 20.07
CA GLU A 212 -10.06 -3.82 20.40
C GLU A 212 -9.51 -5.08 19.68
N PHE A 213 -10.31 -5.73 18.84
CA PHE A 213 -10.05 -7.09 18.37
C PHE A 213 -8.98 -7.22 17.27
N PHE A 214 -8.51 -6.12 16.66
CA PHE A 214 -7.40 -6.11 15.70
C PHE A 214 -6.51 -4.89 15.90
N LYS A 215 -5.25 -5.13 16.29
CA LYS A 215 -4.22 -4.09 16.32
C LYS A 215 -3.41 -4.17 15.04
N ILE A 216 -3.65 -3.19 14.18
CA ILE A 216 -3.02 -3.05 12.87
C ILE A 216 -2.17 -1.77 12.88
N LEU A 217 -0.97 -1.85 12.33
CA LEU A 217 -0.14 -0.68 12.07
C LEU A 217 -0.20 -0.29 10.58
N PHE A 218 -0.32 1.01 10.29
CA PHE A 218 -0.45 1.59 8.94
C PHE A 218 0.74 2.47 8.57
#